data_AF-A0A534P792-F1
#
_entry.id   AF-A0A534P792-F1
#
_cell.length_a   1.000
_cell.length_b   1.000
_cell.length_c   1.000
_cell.angle_alpha   90.00
_cell.angle_beta   90.00
_cell.angle_gamma   90.00
#
_symmetry.space_group_name_H-M   'P 1'
#
loop_
_entity.id
_entity.type
_entity.pdbx_description
1 polymer ?
#
loop_
_entity_poly.entity_id
_entity_poly.type
_entity_poly.pdbx_seq_one_letter_code
_entity_poly.pdbx_strand_id
1 'polypeptide(L)'
;MAGGVRRRREWRPAGRGGPGSRLALGAARPWYRGPPPGGPFFRQSSVIPAIYEWIVANGLGGYAHGAIDGPPSRRYHGVLIAALPEGRKMILNRLDDGISGLQEFRRERGLPVWRYPAAKRRIAMLRGRNATVVSWRARERMTVTVRPWFQFRAHGGAVDLPAPDLSAAVDGRRCTVGIAHLTASAGEWRTIDPRTERVRYETERQLGYDCEGPLTCPCELTLKLQAREEAHLAIALEPIDPRAALNGELARRERLTEEQIATELFLTDKPAIVAGYPWFTDWGRDTFISLEGLCLRTGRSEQAARILRRYGGYVRDGLVPNHFPEGSQEAVYNTADASLWFFHAVDRYTTLTGDGSVLRELLPVLKEIVEKHLNGTRFGIGVDPRDGLLTQGEPGLLLTWMDAKVGDKVVTPRRGKAVE
;
A
#
# COMPACT_ATOMS: atom_id res chain seq x y z
N MET A 1 -11.07 -67.60 -22.11
CA MET A 1 -12.16 -66.65 -21.75
C MET A 1 -11.59 -65.69 -20.73
N ALA A 2 -11.07 -64.53 -21.15
CA ALA A 2 -11.77 -63.23 -21.18
C ALA A 2 -12.21 -62.81 -19.76
N GLY A 3 -11.88 -61.65 -19.18
CA GLY A 3 -11.27 -60.38 -19.56
C GLY A 3 -11.42 -59.51 -18.29
N GLY A 4 -10.57 -58.55 -17.97
CA GLY A 4 -10.43 -57.30 -18.69
C GLY A 4 -9.98 -56.21 -17.73
N VAL A 5 -8.85 -55.60 -18.06
CA VAL A 5 -8.28 -54.39 -17.44
C VAL A 5 -9.19 -53.20 -17.74
N ARG A 6 -9.68 -52.48 -16.73
CA ARG A 6 -10.36 -51.19 -16.92
C ARG A 6 -9.34 -50.05 -16.93
N ARG A 7 -9.18 -49.46 -18.12
CA ARG A 7 -8.37 -48.27 -18.39
C ARG A 7 -9.01 -47.00 -17.80
N ARG A 8 -8.13 -46.06 -17.44
CA ARG A 8 -8.41 -44.66 -17.08
C ARG A 8 -9.25 -43.98 -18.17
N ARG A 9 -10.26 -43.19 -17.76
CA ARG A 9 -10.99 -42.30 -18.67
C ARG A 9 -10.17 -41.03 -18.89
N GLU A 10 -9.68 -40.89 -20.11
CA GLU A 10 -9.25 -39.62 -20.70
C GLU A 10 -10.46 -38.68 -20.85
N TRP A 11 -10.25 -37.41 -20.53
CA TRP A 11 -11.19 -36.33 -20.80
C TRP A 11 -10.91 -35.77 -22.20
N ARG A 12 -11.89 -35.81 -23.11
CA ARG A 12 -11.84 -35.19 -24.45
C ARG A 12 -12.75 -33.96 -24.49
N PRO A 13 -12.32 -32.85 -25.13
CA PRO A 13 -13.12 -31.63 -25.22
C PRO A 13 -14.19 -31.75 -26.32
N ALA A 14 -15.40 -31.25 -26.04
CA ALA A 14 -16.49 -31.20 -27.02
C ALA A 14 -16.46 -29.87 -27.81
N GLY A 15 -16.23 -29.99 -29.12
CA GLY A 15 -17.05 -29.42 -30.20
C GLY A 15 -17.24 -27.90 -30.32
N ARG A 16 -16.74 -27.33 -31.43
CA ARG A 16 -17.13 -26.03 -31.99
C ARG A 16 -18.59 -26.07 -32.50
N GLY A 17 -19.37 -25.03 -32.20
CA GLY A 17 -20.67 -24.75 -32.81
C GLY A 17 -20.82 -23.26 -33.09
N GLY A 18 -21.08 -22.91 -34.37
CA GLY A 18 -21.33 -21.56 -34.86
C GLY A 18 -22.78 -21.07 -34.62
N PRO A 19 -23.22 -20.00 -35.30
CA PRO A 19 -23.69 -18.78 -34.64
C PRO A 19 -25.21 -18.66 -34.58
N GLY A 20 -25.72 -18.04 -33.50
CA GLY A 20 -27.11 -17.55 -33.45
C GLY A 20 -27.86 -17.94 -32.18
N SER A 21 -27.60 -17.25 -31.08
CA SER A 21 -28.64 -16.95 -30.09
C SER A 21 -28.15 -15.81 -29.18
N ARG A 22 -28.90 -14.71 -29.18
CA ARG A 22 -28.72 -13.61 -28.23
C ARG A 22 -29.07 -14.13 -26.83
N LEU A 23 -28.06 -14.33 -25.98
CA LEU A 23 -28.24 -14.49 -24.55
C LEU A 23 -28.13 -13.13 -23.88
N ALA A 24 -29.24 -12.71 -23.28
CA ALA A 24 -29.34 -11.50 -22.48
C ALA A 24 -28.34 -11.56 -21.30
N LEU A 25 -27.56 -10.48 -21.14
CA LEU A 25 -26.70 -10.25 -19.98
C LEU A 25 -27.57 -10.09 -18.72
N GLY A 26 -27.77 -11.20 -17.99
CA GLY A 26 -28.34 -11.18 -16.66
C GLY A 26 -27.42 -10.41 -15.70
N ALA A 27 -28.00 -9.45 -14.98
CA ALA A 27 -27.33 -8.60 -14.02
C ALA A 27 -26.42 -9.39 -13.05
N ALA A 28 -25.17 -8.95 -12.94
CA ALA A 28 -24.21 -9.46 -11.98
C ALA A 28 -24.77 -9.31 -10.56
N ARG A 29 -24.95 -10.43 -9.85
CA ARG A 29 -25.30 -10.46 -8.43
C ARG A 29 -24.06 -10.09 -7.60
N PRO A 30 -24.16 -9.20 -6.60
CA PRO A 30 -23.01 -8.86 -5.75
C PRO A 30 -22.57 -10.07 -4.91
N TRP A 31 -21.30 -10.44 -5.02
CA TRP A 31 -20.63 -11.44 -4.19
C TRP A 31 -20.27 -10.85 -2.82
N TYR A 32 -21.26 -10.48 -2.01
CA TYR A 32 -21.16 -10.41 -0.55
C TYR A 32 -22.56 -10.14 0.04
N ARG A 33 -23.14 -11.11 0.75
CA ARG A 33 -24.19 -10.86 1.75
C ARG A 33 -23.55 -11.14 3.10
N GLY A 34 -23.36 -10.10 3.91
CA GLY A 34 -22.93 -10.26 5.29
C GLY A 34 -23.90 -11.18 6.06
N PRO A 35 -23.49 -11.72 7.22
CA PRO A 35 -24.33 -12.63 7.99
C PRO A 35 -25.61 -11.92 8.45
N PRO A 36 -26.76 -12.62 8.51
CA PRO A 36 -27.99 -12.06 9.03
C PRO A 36 -27.85 -11.76 10.54
N PRO A 37 -28.38 -10.64 11.03
CA PRO A 37 -28.36 -10.34 12.46
C PRO A 37 -29.37 -11.23 13.18
N GLY A 38 -28.94 -12.00 14.20
CA GLY A 38 -29.89 -12.65 15.13
C GLY A 38 -29.59 -14.07 15.62
N GLY A 39 -28.34 -14.56 15.60
CA GLY A 39 -27.98 -15.82 16.27
C GLY A 39 -27.57 -15.61 17.74
N PRO A 40 -27.88 -16.53 18.68
CA PRO A 40 -27.77 -16.32 20.14
C PRO A 40 -26.33 -16.34 20.70
N PHE A 41 -25.31 -16.16 19.86
CA PHE A 41 -23.89 -16.19 20.25
C PHE A 41 -23.20 -14.82 20.28
N PHE A 42 -23.90 -13.72 19.99
CA PHE A 42 -23.36 -12.37 20.18
C PHE A 42 -23.66 -11.87 21.59
N ARG A 43 -22.90 -12.32 22.60
CA ARG A 43 -22.74 -11.53 23.82
C ARG A 43 -21.94 -10.28 23.46
N GLN A 44 -22.43 -9.12 23.91
CA GLN A 44 -21.86 -7.79 23.73
C GLN A 44 -20.33 -7.80 23.87
N SER A 45 -19.62 -7.83 22.75
CA SER A 45 -18.32 -7.18 22.68
C SER A 45 -18.58 -5.69 22.52
N SER A 46 -17.77 -4.86 23.16
CA SER A 46 -17.69 -3.42 22.92
C SER A 46 -17.33 -3.17 21.45
N VAL A 47 -18.34 -3.15 20.57
CA VAL A 47 -18.17 -2.95 19.13
C VAL A 47 -17.85 -1.47 18.90
N ILE A 48 -16.57 -1.21 18.59
CA ILE A 48 -16.07 0.09 18.16
C ILE A 48 -16.83 0.49 16.88
N PRO A 49 -17.30 1.74 16.73
CA PRO A 49 -17.78 2.22 15.44
C PRO A 49 -16.66 2.06 14.41
N ALA A 50 -16.89 1.32 13.33
CA ALA A 50 -15.90 1.15 12.28
C ALA A 50 -15.51 2.54 11.72
N ILE A 51 -14.28 2.98 11.98
CA ILE A 51 -13.72 4.17 11.33
C ILE A 51 -13.36 3.75 9.92
N TYR A 52 -14.10 4.27 8.95
CA TYR A 52 -13.73 4.08 7.54
C TYR A 52 -12.55 4.99 7.20
N GLU A 53 -11.61 4.44 6.44
CA GLU A 53 -10.36 5.12 6.08
C GLU A 53 -10.16 5.16 4.57
N TRP A 54 -9.30 6.06 4.10
CA TRP A 54 -8.89 6.19 2.71
C TRP A 54 -7.38 6.22 2.61
N ILE A 55 -6.81 5.64 1.55
CA ILE A 55 -5.37 5.70 1.30
C ILE A 55 -5.08 5.80 -0.20
N VAL A 56 -4.06 6.59 -0.54
CA VAL A 56 -3.48 6.70 -1.88
C VAL A 56 -1.96 6.74 -1.77
N ALA A 57 -1.26 6.13 -2.71
CA ALA A 57 0.21 6.06 -2.73
C ALA A 57 0.80 6.74 -3.97
N ASN A 58 2.06 7.16 -3.86
CA ASN A 58 2.79 7.83 -4.95
C ASN A 58 3.65 6.88 -5.80
N GLY A 59 3.67 5.58 -5.53
CA GLY A 59 4.56 4.65 -6.22
C GLY A 59 6.05 4.81 -5.88
N LEU A 60 6.41 5.62 -4.90
CA LEU A 60 7.77 5.66 -4.33
C LEU A 60 7.86 4.88 -2.99
N GLY A 61 6.72 4.40 -2.49
CA GLY A 61 6.53 3.91 -1.12
C GLY A 61 5.88 4.94 -0.19
N GLY A 62 5.75 6.21 -0.63
CA GLY A 62 5.06 7.25 0.10
C GLY A 62 3.55 7.17 -0.09
N TYR A 63 2.80 7.72 0.85
CA TYR A 63 1.35 7.66 0.83
C TYR A 63 0.69 8.86 1.53
N ALA A 64 -0.60 9.05 1.24
CA ALA A 64 -1.52 9.87 2.03
C ALA A 64 -2.66 8.98 2.52
N HIS A 65 -2.97 9.03 3.81
CA HIS A 65 -3.91 8.16 4.51
C HIS A 65 -4.62 8.93 5.61
N GLY A 66 -5.91 8.66 5.81
CA GLY A 66 -6.65 9.25 6.92
C GLY A 66 -8.02 8.62 7.11
N ALA A 67 -8.74 9.10 8.13
CA ALA A 67 -10.14 8.82 8.30
C ALA A 67 -10.98 9.49 7.18
N ILE A 68 -12.07 8.85 6.77
CA ILE A 68 -13.04 9.45 5.84
C ILE A 68 -13.73 10.65 6.49
N ASP A 69 -14.05 10.52 7.77
CA ASP A 69 -14.65 11.58 8.58
C ASP A 69 -14.04 11.55 9.99
N GLY A 70 -13.99 12.71 10.62
CA GLY A 70 -13.42 12.88 11.96
C GLY A 70 -11.88 13.02 12.01
N PRO A 71 -11.33 13.07 13.23
CA PRO A 71 -9.92 13.31 13.47
C PRO A 71 -9.04 12.09 13.14
N PRO A 72 -7.71 12.26 13.04
CA PRO A 72 -6.77 11.16 12.92
C PRO A 72 -6.95 10.13 14.06
N SER A 73 -7.11 8.86 13.70
CA SER A 73 -7.28 7.77 14.66
C SER A 73 -6.09 6.83 14.74
N ARG A 74 -5.12 6.98 13.82
CA ARG A 74 -3.88 6.20 13.77
C ARG A 74 -2.67 7.11 13.74
N ARG A 75 -1.55 6.67 14.33
CA ARG A 75 -0.25 7.36 14.17
C ARG A 75 0.22 7.40 12.72
N TYR A 76 -0.35 6.56 11.85
CA TYR A 76 0.01 6.48 10.43
C TYR A 76 -0.86 7.34 9.52
N HIS A 77 -1.86 8.04 10.06
CA HIS A 77 -2.64 9.02 9.32
C HIS A 77 -1.77 10.24 9.01
N GLY A 78 -1.71 10.59 7.73
CA GLY A 78 -0.83 11.60 7.18
C GLY A 78 -1.32 12.06 5.82
N VAL A 79 -1.43 13.36 5.60
CA VAL A 79 -1.69 13.95 4.27
C VAL A 79 -0.43 13.89 3.40
N LEU A 80 0.76 13.90 4.02
CA LEU A 80 2.03 13.63 3.33
C LEU A 80 2.92 12.75 4.20
N ILE A 81 3.02 11.47 3.81
CA ILE A 81 4.11 10.59 4.24
C ILE A 81 5.05 10.41 3.04
N ALA A 82 6.22 11.02 3.15
CA ALA A 82 7.20 11.04 2.08
C ALA A 82 8.08 9.79 2.13
N ALA A 83 8.34 9.16 0.99
CA ALA A 83 9.37 8.13 0.86
C ALA A 83 10.72 8.80 0.54
N LEU A 84 11.65 8.73 1.49
CA LEU A 84 13.00 9.26 1.37
C LEU A 84 14.03 8.12 1.31
N PRO A 85 15.28 8.37 0.90
CA PRO A 85 16.34 7.36 0.88
C PRO A 85 16.51 6.63 2.21
N GLU A 86 16.38 7.34 3.33
CA GLU A 86 16.48 6.83 4.70
C GLU A 86 15.20 6.15 5.23
N GLY A 87 14.17 6.04 4.40
CA GLY A 87 12.86 5.50 4.79
C GLY A 87 11.74 6.55 4.76
N ARG A 88 10.52 6.13 5.06
CA ARG A 88 9.35 7.00 5.08
C ARG A 88 9.41 7.96 6.27
N LYS A 89 9.00 9.21 6.03
CA LYS A 89 8.82 10.23 7.06
C LYS A 89 7.40 10.79 7.06
N MET A 90 6.84 10.92 8.25
CA MET A 90 5.67 11.77 8.48
C MET A 90 6.11 13.21 8.29
N ILE A 91 5.39 13.96 7.45
CA ILE A 91 5.62 15.39 7.19
C ILE A 91 4.42 16.19 7.67
N LEU A 92 3.25 15.90 7.09
CA LEU A 92 1.99 16.56 7.40
C LEU A 92 0.97 15.52 7.84
N ASN A 93 0.50 15.61 9.09
CA ASN A 93 -0.42 14.64 9.68
C ASN A 93 -1.85 14.85 9.17
N ARG A 94 -2.36 16.08 9.30
CA ARG A 94 -3.72 16.43 8.86
C ARG A 94 -3.81 17.83 8.28
N LEU A 95 -4.91 18.06 7.57
CA LEU A 95 -5.26 19.35 7.01
C LEU A 95 -6.71 19.66 7.43
N ASP A 96 -6.89 20.69 8.25
CA ASP A 96 -8.24 21.14 8.61
C ASP A 96 -8.67 22.23 7.63
N ASP A 97 -9.83 22.10 7.02
CA ASP A 97 -10.41 23.09 6.10
C ASP A 97 -11.74 23.67 6.61
N GLY A 98 -12.22 23.21 7.77
CA GLY A 98 -13.46 23.67 8.40
C GLY A 98 -14.74 23.26 7.67
N ILE A 99 -14.65 22.46 6.60
CA ILE A 99 -15.82 22.01 5.84
C ILE A 99 -16.46 20.83 6.57
N SER A 100 -17.74 20.94 6.91
CA SER A 100 -18.48 19.94 7.69
C SER A 100 -19.71 19.41 6.96
N GLY A 101 -20.35 18.40 7.56
CA GLY A 101 -21.59 17.81 7.08
C GLY A 101 -21.39 16.89 5.88
N LEU A 102 -20.50 15.90 6.00
CA LEU A 102 -20.22 14.94 4.94
C LEU A 102 -21.52 14.29 4.42
N GLN A 103 -21.82 14.47 3.13
CA GLN A 103 -22.98 13.88 2.47
C GLN A 103 -22.64 12.56 1.79
N GLU A 104 -21.42 12.44 1.26
CA GLU A 104 -20.99 11.27 0.50
C GLU A 104 -19.46 11.21 0.44
N PHE A 105 -18.93 10.00 0.55
CA PHE A 105 -17.55 9.67 0.19
C PHE A 105 -17.55 8.63 -0.92
N ARG A 106 -16.67 8.79 -1.91
CA ARG A 106 -16.44 7.79 -2.95
C ARG A 106 -15.02 7.83 -3.47
N ARG A 107 -14.65 6.79 -4.23
CA ARG A 107 -13.41 6.76 -5.01
C ARG A 107 -13.73 7.06 -6.47
N GLU A 108 -13.20 8.16 -7.00
CA GLU A 108 -13.26 8.47 -8.43
C GLU A 108 -11.92 8.09 -9.05
N ARG A 109 -11.88 7.08 -9.92
CA ARG A 109 -10.63 6.56 -10.52
C ARG A 109 -9.55 6.26 -9.48
N GLY A 110 -9.97 5.69 -8.34
CA GLY A 110 -9.10 5.34 -7.21
C GLY A 110 -8.69 6.50 -6.31
N LEU A 111 -9.13 7.73 -6.58
CA LEU A 111 -8.85 8.90 -5.74
C LEU A 111 -10.01 9.18 -4.79
N PRO A 112 -9.74 9.50 -3.51
CA PRO A 112 -10.78 9.82 -2.54
C PRO A 112 -11.42 11.17 -2.83
N VAL A 113 -12.76 11.19 -2.80
CA VAL A 113 -13.59 12.35 -3.09
C VAL A 113 -14.70 12.45 -2.07
N TRP A 114 -14.83 13.62 -1.47
CA TRP A 114 -15.86 13.96 -0.50
C TRP A 114 -16.83 14.97 -1.11
N ARG A 115 -18.11 14.79 -0.80
CA ARG A 115 -19.16 15.76 -1.13
C ARG A 115 -19.78 16.28 0.15
N TYR A 116 -19.80 17.60 0.27
CA TYR A 116 -20.41 18.37 1.33
C TYR A 116 -21.52 19.25 0.74
N PRO A 117 -22.37 19.88 1.57
CA PRO A 117 -23.35 20.85 1.11
C PRO A 117 -22.67 22.00 0.35
N ALA A 118 -21.63 22.59 0.94
CA ALA A 118 -20.94 23.76 0.42
C ALA A 118 -19.84 23.46 -0.62
N ALA A 119 -19.31 22.23 -0.68
CA ALA A 119 -18.12 21.92 -1.49
C ALA A 119 -18.02 20.46 -1.95
N LYS A 120 -17.25 20.23 -3.01
CA LYS A 120 -16.63 18.94 -3.33
C LYS A 120 -15.13 19.02 -3.00
N ARG A 121 -14.59 18.06 -2.28
CA ARG A 121 -13.15 17.94 -1.96
C ARG A 121 -12.56 16.69 -2.59
N ARG A 122 -11.32 16.78 -3.08
CA ARG A 122 -10.53 15.64 -3.55
C ARG A 122 -9.13 15.69 -2.98
N ILE A 123 -8.56 14.52 -2.70
CA ILE A 123 -7.14 14.38 -2.38
C ILE A 123 -6.51 13.46 -3.44
N ALA A 124 -5.36 13.86 -3.96
CA ALA A 124 -4.56 13.05 -4.87
C ALA A 124 -3.10 13.08 -4.45
N MET A 125 -2.50 11.91 -4.23
CA MET A 125 -1.05 11.81 -4.16
C MET A 125 -0.50 11.55 -5.56
N LEU A 126 0.51 12.32 -5.96
CA LEU A 126 1.02 12.32 -7.32
C LEU A 126 1.97 11.14 -7.54
N ARG A 127 1.79 10.38 -8.63
CA ARG A 127 2.70 9.28 -8.98
C ARG A 127 4.13 9.81 -9.20
N GLY A 128 5.12 9.12 -8.65
CA GLY A 128 6.54 9.43 -8.79
C GLY A 128 7.00 10.66 -8.00
N ARG A 129 6.17 11.24 -7.11
CA ARG A 129 6.52 12.44 -6.35
C ARG A 129 6.09 12.36 -4.89
N ASN A 130 6.89 12.91 -3.98
CA ASN A 130 6.49 13.15 -2.60
C ASN A 130 5.63 14.42 -2.53
N ALA A 131 4.42 14.32 -3.08
CA ALA A 131 3.50 15.44 -3.24
C ALA A 131 2.03 14.98 -3.18
N THR A 132 1.25 15.69 -2.39
CA THR A 132 -0.20 15.53 -2.27
C THR A 132 -0.88 16.82 -2.70
N VAL A 133 -1.88 16.73 -3.57
CA VAL A 133 -2.74 17.86 -3.95
C VAL A 133 -4.12 17.66 -3.35
N VAL A 134 -4.58 18.68 -2.63
CA VAL A 134 -5.96 18.81 -2.17
C VAL A 134 -6.66 19.82 -3.07
N SER A 135 -7.87 19.51 -3.53
CA SER A 135 -8.69 20.46 -4.28
C SER A 135 -10.08 20.60 -3.71
N TRP A 136 -10.60 21.82 -3.79
CA TRP A 136 -11.95 22.19 -3.41
C TRP A 136 -12.65 22.81 -4.59
N ARG A 137 -13.87 22.36 -4.85
CA ARG A 137 -14.81 22.99 -5.78
C ARG A 137 -16.01 23.49 -5.00
N ALA A 138 -16.20 24.79 -4.97
CA ALA A 138 -17.29 25.44 -4.26
C ALA A 138 -18.64 25.14 -4.94
N ARG A 139 -19.68 24.86 -4.16
CA ARG A 139 -21.07 24.71 -4.64
C ARG A 139 -21.88 25.99 -4.46
N GLU A 140 -21.48 26.80 -3.50
CA GLU A 140 -21.98 28.14 -3.21
C GLU A 140 -20.80 29.06 -2.83
N ARG A 141 -21.06 30.35 -2.59
CA ARG A 141 -20.01 31.25 -2.12
C ARG A 141 -19.55 30.81 -0.73
N MET A 142 -18.24 30.57 -0.56
CA MET A 142 -17.69 30.11 0.71
C MET A 142 -16.31 30.70 0.99
N THR A 143 -15.94 30.75 2.27
CA THR A 143 -14.58 31.02 2.70
C THR A 143 -14.05 29.77 3.40
N VAL A 144 -12.88 29.29 2.98
CA VAL A 144 -12.22 28.12 3.56
C VAL A 144 -10.93 28.60 4.22
N THR A 145 -10.77 28.32 5.50
CA THR A 145 -9.50 28.54 6.21
C THR A 145 -8.83 27.20 6.41
N VAL A 146 -7.73 27.00 5.69
CA VAL A 146 -6.96 25.77 5.68
C VAL A 146 -5.82 25.86 6.69
N ARG A 147 -5.75 24.90 7.62
CA ARG A 147 -4.74 24.78 8.68
C ARG A 147 -3.96 23.48 8.52
N PRO A 148 -2.70 23.53 8.06
CA PRO A 148 -1.82 22.37 7.99
C PRO A 148 -1.21 22.05 9.36
N TRP A 149 -1.46 20.84 9.87
CA TRP A 149 -0.91 20.36 11.14
C TRP A 149 0.26 19.39 10.91
N PHE A 150 1.46 19.87 11.20
CA PHE A 150 2.71 19.18 10.93
C PHE A 150 3.15 18.27 12.08
N GLN A 151 3.84 17.21 11.70
CA GLN A 151 4.60 16.36 12.61
C GLN A 151 5.78 15.76 11.84
N PHE A 152 7.00 16.23 12.07
CA PHE A 152 8.19 15.71 11.39
C PHE A 152 8.80 14.57 12.20
N ARG A 153 8.66 13.34 11.72
CA ARG A 153 9.26 12.16 12.36
C ARG A 153 9.44 11.00 11.39
N ALA A 154 10.26 10.02 11.78
CA ALA A 154 10.28 8.72 11.12
C ALA A 154 8.87 8.09 11.16
N HIS A 155 8.49 7.41 10.07
CA HIS A 155 7.14 6.84 9.88
C HIS A 155 6.68 5.94 11.04
N GLY A 156 7.52 5.00 11.46
CA GLY A 156 7.28 4.14 12.63
C GLY A 156 7.76 4.71 13.97
N GLY A 157 8.28 5.94 13.99
CA GLY A 157 8.85 6.57 15.18
C GLY A 157 7.82 6.91 16.25
N ALA A 158 8.31 7.21 17.45
CA ALA A 158 7.51 7.59 18.61
C ALA A 158 6.62 8.81 18.31
N VAL A 159 5.42 8.82 18.90
CA VAL A 159 4.44 9.90 18.69
C VAL A 159 4.50 10.97 19.77
N ASP A 160 4.98 10.63 20.96
CA ASP A 160 5.06 11.44 22.16
C ASP A 160 6.30 12.36 22.20
N LEU A 161 7.02 12.48 21.08
CA LEU A 161 8.14 13.39 20.93
C LEU A 161 7.72 14.84 21.24
N PRO A 162 8.64 15.68 21.77
CA PRO A 162 8.37 17.10 21.96
C PRO A 162 7.90 17.78 20.67
N ALA A 163 7.02 18.77 20.82
CA ALA A 163 6.57 19.56 19.68
C ALA A 163 7.78 20.24 19.03
N PRO A 164 8.02 20.08 17.72
CA PRO A 164 9.11 20.77 17.06
C PRO A 164 8.83 22.28 17.08
N ASP A 165 9.88 23.07 17.28
CA ASP A 165 9.85 24.50 17.04
C ASP A 165 9.75 24.73 15.52
N LEU A 166 8.55 25.07 15.05
CA LEU A 166 8.25 25.23 13.64
C LEU A 166 7.84 26.67 13.36
N SER A 167 8.52 27.28 12.41
CA SER A 167 8.11 28.54 11.80
C SER A 167 7.70 28.33 10.35
N ALA A 168 6.89 29.26 9.85
CA ALA A 168 6.46 29.31 8.46
C ALA A 168 7.08 30.52 7.76
N ALA A 169 7.54 30.32 6.52
CA ALA A 169 7.96 31.39 5.64
C ALA A 169 6.95 31.52 4.49
N VAL A 170 6.36 32.70 4.31
CA VAL A 170 5.34 32.97 3.28
C VAL A 170 5.91 33.86 2.19
N ASP A 171 5.71 33.45 0.94
CA ASP A 171 6.05 34.22 -0.26
C ASP A 171 4.89 34.11 -1.28
N GLY A 172 4.05 35.15 -1.32
CA GLY A 172 2.85 35.20 -2.14
C GLY A 172 1.91 34.01 -1.90
N ARG A 173 1.81 33.11 -2.89
CA ARG A 173 0.96 31.90 -2.82
C ARG A 173 1.67 30.67 -2.27
N ARG A 174 2.90 30.82 -1.80
CA ARG A 174 3.73 29.74 -1.27
C ARG A 174 3.95 29.93 0.23
N CYS A 175 4.00 28.81 0.93
CA CYS A 175 4.41 28.73 2.33
C CYS A 175 5.38 27.57 2.49
N THR A 176 6.49 27.78 3.20
CA THR A 176 7.46 26.73 3.53
C THR A 176 7.48 26.52 5.05
N VAL A 177 7.46 25.26 5.47
CA VAL A 177 7.58 24.83 6.88
C VAL A 177 8.53 23.64 6.93
N GLY A 178 9.72 23.83 7.53
CA GLY A 178 10.78 22.83 7.45
C GLY A 178 11.11 22.46 6.01
N ILE A 179 11.02 21.17 5.66
CA ILE A 179 11.23 20.67 4.29
C ILE A 179 9.96 20.63 3.43
N ALA A 180 8.81 21.05 3.98
CA ALA A 180 7.54 21.03 3.25
C ALA A 180 7.30 22.35 2.51
N HIS A 181 6.95 22.24 1.23
CA HIS A 181 6.51 23.34 0.37
C HIS A 181 5.01 23.24 0.13
N LEU A 182 4.29 24.29 0.49
CA LEU A 182 2.85 24.41 0.34
C LEU A 182 2.55 25.49 -0.71
N THR A 183 2.00 25.09 -1.86
CA THR A 183 1.67 26.01 -2.95
C THR A 183 0.16 26.04 -3.18
N ALA A 184 -0.46 27.20 -3.04
CA ALA A 184 -1.88 27.41 -3.30
C ALA A 184 -2.11 27.98 -4.71
N SER A 185 -3.18 27.56 -5.39
CA SER A 185 -3.56 28.15 -6.68
C SER A 185 -4.22 29.53 -6.52
N ALA A 186 -4.74 29.83 -5.34
CA ALA A 186 -5.48 31.06 -5.01
C ALA A 186 -5.43 31.30 -3.49
N GLY A 187 -5.95 32.45 -3.06
CA GLY A 187 -6.00 32.83 -1.65
C GLY A 187 -4.70 33.43 -1.11
N GLU A 188 -4.70 33.65 0.19
CA GLU A 188 -3.65 34.35 0.92
C GLU A 188 -3.15 33.50 2.08
N TRP A 189 -1.82 33.33 2.15
CA TRP A 189 -1.15 32.72 3.28
C TRP A 189 -0.88 33.76 4.36
N ARG A 190 -0.97 33.31 5.61
CA ARG A 190 -0.57 34.09 6.77
C ARG A 190 0.24 33.20 7.72
N THR A 191 1.35 33.72 8.21
CA THR A 191 2.05 33.14 9.35
C THR A 191 1.28 33.45 10.62
N ILE A 192 1.26 32.50 11.54
CA ILE A 192 0.65 32.66 12.86
C ILE A 192 1.67 32.30 13.93
N ASP A 193 1.40 32.72 15.16
CA ASP A 193 2.08 32.13 16.31
C ASP A 193 1.81 30.62 16.31
N PRO A 194 2.86 29.76 16.30
CA PRO A 194 2.67 28.32 16.15
C PRO A 194 1.75 27.74 17.22
N ARG A 195 0.65 27.14 16.77
CA ARG A 195 -0.29 26.46 17.66
C ARG A 195 0.07 25.00 17.77
N THR A 196 0.15 24.49 18.98
CA THR A 196 0.36 23.07 19.24
C THR A 196 -0.89 22.45 19.83
N GLU A 197 -1.31 21.32 19.27
CA GLU A 197 -2.41 20.49 19.76
C GLU A 197 -1.89 19.07 20.03
N ARG A 198 -2.32 18.45 21.13
CA ARG A 198 -2.04 17.04 21.40
C ARG A 198 -3.15 16.18 20.81
N VAL A 199 -2.80 15.33 19.85
CA VAL A 199 -3.73 14.40 19.21
C VAL A 199 -3.58 13.03 19.86
N ARG A 200 -4.72 12.42 20.17
CA ARG A 200 -4.80 11.04 20.66
C ARG A 200 -5.24 10.09 19.54
N TYR A 201 -4.40 9.12 19.23
CA TYR A 201 -4.65 8.07 18.26
C TYR A 201 -5.32 6.89 18.94
N GLU A 202 -6.65 6.82 18.81
CA GLU A 202 -7.48 5.82 19.49
C GLU A 202 -7.12 4.37 19.13
N THR A 203 -6.64 4.14 17.90
CA THR A 203 -6.23 2.80 17.46
C THR A 203 -4.98 2.33 18.20
N GLU A 204 -3.96 3.18 18.33
CA GLU A 204 -2.73 2.87 19.07
C GLU A 204 -3.03 2.64 20.55
N ARG A 205 -3.93 3.44 21.14
CA ARG A 205 -4.37 3.25 22.53
C ARG A 205 -4.92 1.85 22.77
N GLN A 206 -5.79 1.37 21.87
CA GLN A 206 -6.38 0.04 21.96
C GLN A 206 -5.36 -1.08 21.76
N LEU A 207 -4.31 -0.82 20.99
CA LEU A 207 -3.19 -1.74 20.79
C LEU A 207 -2.15 -1.68 21.91
N GLY A 208 -2.30 -0.77 22.88
CA GLY A 208 -1.35 -0.59 23.98
C GLY A 208 -0.04 0.08 23.59
N TYR A 209 -0.03 0.84 22.48
CA TYR A 209 1.12 1.62 22.03
C TYR A 209 1.05 3.07 22.50
N ASP A 210 2.17 3.79 22.40
CA ASP A 210 2.19 5.25 22.51
C ASP A 210 1.16 5.84 21.54
N CYS A 211 0.23 6.58 22.12
CA CYS A 211 -1.01 6.94 21.44
C CYS A 211 -1.30 8.43 21.47
N GLU A 212 -0.41 9.27 22.01
CA GLU A 212 -0.64 10.70 22.10
C GLU A 212 0.61 11.48 21.69
N GLY A 213 0.43 12.52 20.88
CA GLY A 213 1.55 13.29 20.33
C GLY A 213 1.18 14.70 19.92
N PRO A 214 2.12 15.65 19.94
CA PRO A 214 1.88 17.01 19.48
C PRO A 214 1.87 17.10 17.96
N LEU A 215 0.95 17.92 17.45
CA LEU A 215 0.97 18.47 16.10
C LEU A 215 1.11 19.99 16.20
N THR A 216 1.86 20.60 15.27
CA THR A 216 2.09 22.06 15.26
C THR A 216 1.60 22.69 13.95
N CYS A 217 0.89 23.81 14.06
CA CYS A 217 0.36 24.59 12.93
C CYS A 217 0.92 26.02 12.99
N PRO A 218 1.90 26.37 12.13
CA PRO A 218 2.54 27.69 12.11
C PRO A 218 1.97 28.66 11.05
N CYS A 219 0.99 28.23 10.24
CA CYS A 219 0.42 29.04 9.17
C CYS A 219 -1.04 28.69 8.88
N GLU A 220 -1.75 29.62 8.23
CA GLU A 220 -3.11 29.42 7.73
C GLU A 220 -3.22 29.95 6.30
N LEU A 221 -4.01 29.27 5.47
CA LEU A 221 -4.37 29.72 4.11
C LEU A 221 -5.85 30.09 4.09
N THR A 222 -6.19 31.29 3.64
CA THR A 222 -7.59 31.71 3.44
C THR A 222 -7.94 31.71 1.96
N LEU A 223 -8.93 30.91 1.59
CA LEU A 223 -9.51 30.82 0.25
C LEU A 223 -10.91 31.44 0.26
N LYS A 224 -11.15 32.43 -0.60
CA LYS A 224 -12.50 32.99 -0.84
C LYS A 224 -12.95 32.52 -2.21
N LEU A 225 -14.00 31.70 -2.27
CA LEU A 225 -14.43 31.03 -3.49
C LEU A 225 -15.86 31.42 -3.85
N GLN A 226 -16.08 31.72 -5.13
CA GLN A 226 -17.41 31.85 -5.70
C GLN A 226 -18.00 30.49 -6.07
N ALA A 227 -19.32 30.43 -6.29
CA ALA A 227 -19.96 29.19 -6.72
C ALA A 227 -19.29 28.63 -8.00
N ARG A 228 -19.02 27.32 -8.00
CA ARG A 228 -18.32 26.55 -9.06
C ARG A 228 -16.82 26.85 -9.22
N GLU A 229 -16.25 27.77 -8.47
CA GLU A 229 -14.82 28.03 -8.47
C GLU A 229 -14.03 26.87 -7.86
N GLU A 230 -12.81 26.66 -8.34
CA GLU A 230 -11.90 25.63 -7.86
C GLU A 230 -10.59 26.21 -7.35
N ALA A 231 -10.20 25.81 -6.15
CA ALA A 231 -8.89 26.07 -5.56
C ALA A 231 -8.15 24.77 -5.24
N HIS A 232 -6.82 24.85 -5.28
CA HIS A 232 -5.92 23.72 -5.13
C HIS A 232 -4.80 24.09 -4.17
N LEU A 233 -4.38 23.12 -3.36
CA LEU A 233 -3.22 23.21 -2.49
C LEU A 233 -2.33 21.99 -2.74
N ALA A 234 -1.09 22.21 -3.15
CA ALA A 234 -0.06 21.19 -3.15
C ALA A 234 0.71 21.24 -1.83
N ILE A 235 0.94 20.08 -1.22
CA ILE A 235 1.87 19.86 -0.11
C ILE A 235 2.93 18.89 -0.63
N ALA A 236 4.17 19.35 -0.77
CA ALA A 236 5.23 18.61 -1.45
C ALA A 236 6.60 18.86 -0.82
N LEU A 237 7.60 18.09 -1.22
CA LEU A 237 9.02 18.35 -0.87
C LEU A 237 9.74 19.28 -1.85
N GLU A 238 9.03 19.75 -2.87
CA GLU A 238 9.50 20.72 -3.86
C GLU A 238 8.32 21.61 -4.28
N PRO A 239 8.54 22.89 -4.65
CA PRO A 239 7.45 23.73 -5.14
C PRO A 239 6.87 23.18 -6.45
N ILE A 240 5.56 22.92 -6.47
CA ILE A 240 4.85 22.48 -7.68
C ILE A 240 3.61 23.36 -7.92
N ASP A 241 3.21 23.49 -9.19
CA ASP A 241 1.91 24.07 -9.53
C ASP A 241 0.79 23.06 -9.22
N PRO A 242 -0.12 23.36 -8.27
CA PRO A 242 -1.08 22.37 -7.79
C PRO A 242 -2.14 22.02 -8.84
N ARG A 243 -2.54 22.96 -9.70
CA ARG A 243 -3.59 22.75 -10.69
C ARG A 243 -3.08 21.87 -11.83
N ALA A 244 -1.93 22.22 -12.40
CA ALA A 244 -1.27 21.46 -13.46
C ALA A 244 -0.92 20.04 -12.98
N ALA A 245 -0.41 19.91 -11.76
CA ALA A 245 -0.06 18.62 -11.17
C ALA A 245 -1.29 17.71 -10.99
N LEU A 246 -2.40 18.22 -10.44
CA LEU A 246 -3.63 17.45 -10.32
C LEU A 246 -4.19 17.04 -11.69
N ASN A 247 -4.22 17.96 -12.65
CA ASN A 247 -4.71 17.67 -13.99
C ASN A 247 -3.87 16.57 -14.68
N GLY A 248 -2.55 16.60 -14.50
CA GLY A 248 -1.66 15.55 -15.00
C GLY A 248 -1.95 14.18 -14.38
N GLU A 249 -2.16 14.11 -13.06
CA GLU A 249 -2.49 12.86 -12.37
C GLU A 249 -3.87 12.33 -12.77
N LEU A 250 -4.86 13.19 -12.94
CA LEU A 250 -6.18 12.80 -13.45
C LEU A 250 -6.09 12.26 -14.87
N ALA A 251 -5.42 12.99 -15.78
CA ALA A 251 -5.23 12.54 -17.16
C ALA A 251 -4.46 11.21 -17.22
N ARG A 252 -3.49 10.99 -16.33
CA ARG A 252 -2.80 9.69 -16.20
C ARG A 252 -3.76 8.58 -15.82
N ARG A 253 -4.58 8.80 -14.79
CA ARG A 253 -5.54 7.81 -14.30
C ARG A 253 -6.65 7.50 -15.30
N GLU A 254 -7.06 8.45 -16.13
CA GLU A 254 -8.03 8.19 -17.21
C GLU A 254 -7.51 7.18 -18.25
N ARG A 255 -6.19 7.05 -18.41
CA ARG A 255 -5.59 6.07 -19.34
C ARG A 255 -5.48 4.64 -18.79
N LEU A 256 -5.77 4.44 -17.50
CA LEU A 256 -5.64 3.14 -16.84
C LEU A 256 -6.95 2.34 -16.91
N THR A 257 -6.90 1.02 -16.83
CA THR A 257 -8.10 0.21 -16.57
C THR A 257 -8.51 0.27 -15.09
N GLU A 258 -9.69 -0.22 -14.75
CA GLU A 258 -10.11 -0.30 -13.34
C GLU A 258 -9.22 -1.24 -12.52
N GLU A 259 -8.81 -2.36 -13.11
CA GLU A 259 -7.88 -3.32 -12.50
C GLU A 259 -6.50 -2.69 -12.29
N GLN A 260 -6.03 -1.90 -13.26
CA GLN A 260 -4.78 -1.17 -13.12
C GLN A 260 -4.86 -0.14 -11.99
N ILE A 261 -5.97 0.59 -11.87
CA ILE A 261 -6.19 1.55 -10.77
C ILE A 261 -6.22 0.84 -9.41
N ALA A 262 -6.88 -0.31 -9.31
CA ALA A 262 -6.99 -1.07 -8.07
C ALA A 262 -5.63 -1.56 -7.54
N THR A 263 -4.66 -1.74 -8.44
CA THR A 263 -3.31 -2.27 -8.13
C THR A 263 -2.25 -1.18 -7.97
N GLU A 264 -2.52 0.06 -8.40
CA GLU A 264 -1.60 1.22 -8.27
C GLU A 264 -1.12 1.46 -6.83
N LEU A 265 -1.95 1.13 -5.84
CA LEU A 265 -1.62 1.33 -4.43
C LEU A 265 -0.32 0.60 -4.04
N PHE A 266 -0.12 -0.63 -4.54
CA PHE A 266 0.96 -1.52 -4.10
C PHE A 266 2.20 -1.45 -4.99
N LEU A 267 2.05 -1.04 -6.25
CA LEU A 267 3.15 -1.02 -7.22
C LEU A 267 4.00 0.24 -7.07
N THR A 268 5.32 0.07 -7.03
CA THR A 268 6.27 1.20 -7.00
C THR A 268 6.95 1.42 -8.35
N ASP A 269 7.58 2.57 -8.58
CA ASP A 269 8.40 2.83 -9.78
C ASP A 269 9.75 2.09 -9.70
N LYS A 270 10.22 1.84 -8.47
CA LYS A 270 11.22 0.82 -8.18
C LYS A 270 10.63 -0.57 -8.44
N PRO A 271 11.46 -1.58 -8.80
CA PRO A 271 10.98 -2.94 -9.02
C PRO A 271 10.67 -3.64 -7.69
N ALA A 272 9.61 -3.19 -7.04
CA ALA A 272 9.12 -3.67 -5.76
C ALA A 272 7.58 -3.62 -5.71
N ILE A 273 7.01 -4.46 -4.86
CA ILE A 273 5.61 -4.48 -4.47
C ILE A 273 5.59 -4.21 -2.97
N VAL A 274 4.88 -3.16 -2.54
CA VAL A 274 4.64 -2.91 -1.11
C VAL A 274 3.60 -3.92 -0.64
N ALA A 275 3.93 -4.72 0.38
CA ALA A 275 3.08 -5.81 0.85
C ALA A 275 1.76 -5.30 1.47
N GLY A 276 1.79 -4.13 2.10
CA GLY A 276 0.59 -3.50 2.63
C GLY A 276 0.88 -2.21 3.36
N TYR A 277 0.07 -1.19 3.09
CA TYR A 277 0.11 0.05 3.84
C TYR A 277 -0.78 -0.04 5.10
N PRO A 278 -0.44 0.70 6.18
CA PRO A 278 0.72 1.59 6.28
C PRO A 278 2.01 0.88 6.72
N TRP A 279 1.95 -0.35 7.23
CA TRP A 279 3.04 -0.93 8.02
C TRP A 279 4.21 -1.50 7.22
N PHE A 280 3.94 -2.10 6.07
CA PHE A 280 4.92 -2.96 5.41
C PHE A 280 5.72 -2.22 4.32
N THR A 281 6.85 -2.83 3.99
CA THR A 281 7.72 -2.52 2.85
C THR A 281 7.54 -3.61 1.78
N ASP A 282 8.58 -3.92 1.00
CA ASP A 282 8.61 -5.06 0.09
C ASP A 282 9.04 -6.35 0.81
N TRP A 283 8.13 -7.32 0.78
CA TRP A 283 8.29 -8.65 1.34
C TRP A 283 8.31 -9.66 0.20
N GLY A 284 9.33 -10.51 0.13
CA GLY A 284 9.58 -11.42 -0.98
C GLY A 284 8.43 -12.39 -1.18
N ARG A 285 8.00 -13.04 -0.11
CA ARG A 285 6.84 -13.95 -0.12
C ARG A 285 5.60 -13.28 -0.71
N ASP A 286 5.18 -12.15 -0.14
CA ASP A 286 4.01 -11.38 -0.57
C ASP A 286 4.14 -10.90 -2.02
N THR A 287 5.35 -10.47 -2.40
CA THR A 287 5.67 -10.05 -3.77
C THR A 287 5.40 -11.17 -4.75
N PHE A 288 5.93 -12.37 -4.51
CA PHE A 288 5.83 -13.49 -5.44
C PHE A 288 4.42 -14.10 -5.51
N ILE A 289 3.71 -14.16 -4.38
CA ILE A 289 2.29 -14.55 -4.35
C ILE A 289 1.46 -13.56 -5.17
N SER A 290 1.71 -12.26 -5.00
CA SER A 290 0.88 -11.21 -5.58
C SER A 290 1.27 -10.83 -7.01
N LEU A 291 2.47 -11.24 -7.48
CA LEU A 291 3.05 -10.81 -8.76
C LEU A 291 2.12 -11.06 -9.95
N GLU A 292 1.48 -12.23 -10.00
CA GLU A 292 0.56 -12.55 -11.08
C GLU A 292 -0.63 -11.60 -11.10
N GLY A 293 -1.30 -11.42 -9.95
CA GLY A 293 -2.50 -10.60 -9.87
C GLY A 293 -2.22 -9.11 -10.08
N LEU A 294 -1.16 -8.59 -9.44
CA LEU A 294 -0.82 -7.17 -9.49
C LEU A 294 -0.17 -6.76 -10.80
N CYS A 295 0.67 -7.62 -11.40
CA CYS A 295 1.44 -7.28 -12.60
C CYS A 295 0.96 -8.01 -13.85
N LEU A 296 0.99 -9.34 -13.87
CA LEU A 296 0.77 -10.11 -15.10
C LEU A 296 -0.66 -9.98 -15.63
N ARG A 297 -1.66 -10.10 -14.74
CA ARG A 297 -3.08 -9.98 -15.08
C ARG A 297 -3.51 -8.54 -15.40
N THR A 298 -2.67 -7.55 -15.11
CA THR A 298 -2.94 -6.13 -15.42
C THR A 298 -2.14 -5.61 -16.61
N GLY A 299 -1.46 -6.51 -17.35
CA GLY A 299 -0.65 -6.16 -18.51
C GLY A 299 0.70 -5.51 -18.19
N ARG A 300 1.15 -5.53 -16.92
CA ARG A 300 2.42 -4.95 -16.47
C ARG A 300 3.53 -6.01 -16.41
N SER A 301 3.75 -6.75 -17.50
CA SER A 301 4.77 -7.80 -17.58
C SER A 301 6.20 -7.25 -17.39
N GLU A 302 6.51 -6.09 -17.97
CA GLU A 302 7.83 -5.46 -17.81
C GLU A 302 8.15 -5.16 -16.34
N GLN A 303 7.17 -4.66 -15.58
CA GLN A 303 7.29 -4.46 -14.14
C GLN A 303 7.59 -5.77 -13.42
N ALA A 304 6.86 -6.85 -13.76
CA ALA A 304 7.09 -8.17 -13.17
C ALA A 304 8.51 -8.68 -13.47
N ALA A 305 8.98 -8.53 -14.71
CA ALA A 305 10.31 -8.93 -15.12
C ALA A 305 11.40 -8.20 -14.31
N ARG A 306 11.25 -6.88 -14.14
CA ARG A 306 12.19 -6.08 -13.34
C ARG A 306 12.18 -6.49 -11.85
N ILE A 307 11.02 -6.82 -11.29
CA ILE A 307 10.90 -7.34 -9.91
C ILE A 307 11.64 -8.68 -9.77
N LEU A 308 11.37 -9.64 -10.65
CA LEU A 308 12.01 -10.96 -10.60
C LEU A 308 13.54 -10.85 -10.72
N ARG A 309 14.03 -10.04 -11.66
CA ARG A 309 15.46 -9.76 -11.82
C ARG A 309 16.08 -9.14 -10.57
N ARG A 310 15.41 -8.16 -9.96
CA ARG A 310 15.89 -7.55 -8.72
C ARG A 310 16.05 -8.61 -7.64
N TYR A 311 15.02 -9.40 -7.35
CA TYR A 311 15.10 -10.42 -6.30
C TYR A 311 16.15 -11.50 -6.60
N GLY A 312 16.28 -11.91 -7.86
CA GLY A 312 17.35 -12.81 -8.30
C GLY A 312 18.75 -12.29 -7.97
N GLY A 313 18.99 -10.98 -8.13
CA GLY A 313 20.26 -10.34 -7.78
C GLY A 313 20.55 -10.23 -6.28
N TYR A 314 19.55 -10.49 -5.42
CA TYR A 314 19.72 -10.50 -3.95
C TYR A 314 19.81 -11.91 -3.37
N VAL A 315 19.77 -12.97 -4.18
CA VAL A 315 19.90 -14.34 -3.67
C VAL A 315 21.24 -14.50 -2.96
N ARG A 316 21.19 -15.09 -1.77
CA ARG A 316 22.37 -15.37 -0.93
C ARG A 316 22.18 -16.70 -0.23
N ASP A 317 23.19 -17.57 -0.30
CA ASP A 317 23.14 -18.91 0.29
C ASP A 317 21.93 -19.72 -0.19
N GLY A 318 21.50 -19.53 -1.44
CA GLY A 318 20.30 -20.16 -1.99
C GLY A 318 18.97 -19.63 -1.43
N LEU A 319 18.97 -18.54 -0.65
CA LEU A 319 17.75 -17.92 -0.14
C LEU A 319 17.47 -16.59 -0.85
N VAL A 320 16.23 -16.38 -1.24
CA VAL A 320 15.73 -15.05 -1.60
C VAL A 320 15.44 -14.24 -0.32
N PRO A 321 15.52 -12.90 -0.37
CA PRO A 321 15.07 -12.05 0.73
C PRO A 321 13.62 -12.33 1.17
N ASN A 322 13.40 -12.41 2.49
CA ASN A 322 12.09 -12.37 3.11
C ASN A 322 11.50 -10.96 3.06
N HIS A 323 12.27 -9.95 3.43
CA HIS A 323 11.88 -8.55 3.30
C HIS A 323 13.09 -7.62 3.26
N PHE A 324 12.86 -6.39 2.78
CA PHE A 324 13.81 -5.30 2.86
C PHE A 324 13.35 -4.33 3.96
N PRO A 325 14.10 -4.21 5.07
CA PRO A 325 13.76 -3.28 6.13
C PRO A 325 13.78 -1.83 5.64
N GLU A 326 12.89 -1.04 6.19
CA GLU A 326 12.79 0.38 5.88
C GLU A 326 14.09 1.13 6.25
N GLY A 327 14.63 1.92 5.32
CA GLY A 327 15.87 2.68 5.52
C GLY A 327 17.15 1.84 5.52
N SER A 328 17.06 0.52 5.29
CA SER A 328 18.21 -0.38 5.23
C SER A 328 18.56 -0.76 3.79
N GLN A 329 19.85 -0.98 3.53
CA GLN A 329 20.33 -1.65 2.32
C GLN A 329 20.46 -3.16 2.47
N GLU A 330 20.43 -3.67 3.71
CA GLU A 330 20.57 -5.10 3.99
C GLU A 330 19.21 -5.81 4.01
N ALA A 331 19.08 -6.81 3.15
CA ALA A 331 17.94 -7.72 3.10
C ALA A 331 17.96 -8.73 4.25
N VAL A 332 16.79 -9.14 4.71
CA VAL A 332 16.62 -10.19 5.73
C VAL A 332 16.18 -11.49 5.05
N TYR A 333 16.80 -12.62 5.42
CA TYR A 333 16.68 -13.91 4.70
C TYR A 333 15.99 -15.02 5.51
N ASN A 334 15.31 -14.70 6.61
CA ASN A 334 14.67 -15.68 7.50
C ASN A 334 13.37 -16.27 6.91
N THR A 335 13.47 -16.95 5.77
CA THR A 335 12.35 -17.54 5.04
C THR A 335 12.77 -18.86 4.38
N ALA A 336 11.94 -19.89 4.52
CA ALA A 336 12.08 -21.16 3.82
C ALA A 336 11.17 -21.25 2.58
N ASP A 337 10.06 -20.53 2.59
CA ASP A 337 9.00 -20.60 1.57
C ASP A 337 9.14 -19.55 0.46
N ALA A 338 9.76 -18.39 0.71
CA ALA A 338 9.87 -17.34 -0.30
C ALA A 338 10.67 -17.80 -1.53
N SER A 339 11.71 -18.62 -1.34
CA SER A 339 12.48 -19.19 -2.46
C SER A 339 11.57 -20.06 -3.33
N LEU A 340 10.70 -20.89 -2.74
CA LEU A 340 9.75 -21.73 -3.49
C LEU A 340 8.73 -20.87 -4.25
N TRP A 341 8.22 -19.81 -3.60
CA TRP A 341 7.36 -18.84 -4.27
C TRP A 341 8.06 -18.09 -5.40
N PHE A 342 9.38 -17.89 -5.33
CA PHE A 342 10.15 -17.30 -6.41
C PHE A 342 10.18 -18.19 -7.65
N PHE A 343 10.39 -19.52 -7.49
CA PHE A 343 10.26 -20.47 -8.61
C PHE A 343 8.87 -20.40 -9.24
N HIS A 344 7.83 -20.42 -8.39
CA HIS A 344 6.46 -20.29 -8.85
C HIS A 344 6.27 -18.98 -9.65
N ALA A 345 6.71 -17.84 -9.13
CA ALA A 345 6.56 -16.56 -9.80
C ALA A 345 7.31 -16.47 -11.15
N VAL A 346 8.50 -17.06 -11.26
CA VAL A 346 9.23 -17.17 -12.54
C VAL A 346 8.48 -18.06 -13.52
N ASP A 347 7.97 -19.22 -13.08
CA ASP A 347 7.15 -20.10 -13.93
C ASP A 347 5.88 -19.40 -14.42
N ARG A 348 5.15 -18.71 -13.53
CA ARG A 348 3.96 -17.93 -13.89
C ARG A 348 4.29 -16.84 -14.89
N TYR A 349 5.40 -16.12 -14.70
CA TYR A 349 5.87 -15.11 -15.65
C TYR A 349 6.11 -15.73 -17.03
N THR A 350 6.94 -16.77 -17.12
CA THR A 350 7.30 -17.40 -18.40
C THR A 350 6.10 -18.01 -19.09
N THR A 351 5.22 -18.68 -18.35
CA THR A 351 4.01 -19.30 -18.88
C THR A 351 3.01 -18.28 -19.42
N LEU A 352 2.77 -17.18 -18.69
CA LEU A 352 1.75 -16.18 -19.08
C LEU A 352 2.24 -15.19 -20.14
N THR A 353 3.54 -14.90 -20.18
CA THR A 353 4.11 -13.93 -21.13
C THR A 353 4.69 -14.59 -22.39
N GLY A 354 5.07 -15.86 -22.32
CA GLY A 354 5.88 -16.53 -23.35
C GLY A 354 7.33 -16.03 -23.41
N ASP A 355 7.72 -15.09 -22.55
CA ASP A 355 9.07 -14.53 -22.52
C ASP A 355 10.03 -15.46 -21.76
N GLY A 356 10.76 -16.26 -22.51
CA GLY A 356 11.82 -17.13 -21.98
C GLY A 356 13.12 -16.41 -21.63
N SER A 357 13.27 -15.10 -21.90
CA SER A 357 14.51 -14.36 -21.60
C SER A 357 14.76 -14.28 -20.10
N VAL A 358 13.74 -13.90 -19.32
CA VAL A 358 13.82 -13.82 -17.85
C VAL A 358 14.20 -15.16 -17.24
N LEU A 359 13.60 -16.27 -17.70
CA LEU A 359 13.97 -17.60 -17.22
C LEU A 359 15.41 -17.94 -17.54
N ARG A 360 15.88 -17.68 -18.77
CA ARG A 360 17.28 -17.96 -19.15
C ARG A 360 18.27 -17.16 -18.31
N GLU A 361 17.96 -15.89 -18.03
CA GLU A 361 18.78 -15.04 -17.17
C GLU A 361 18.80 -15.53 -15.71
N LEU A 362 17.66 -15.97 -15.17
CA LEU A 362 17.54 -16.42 -13.78
C LEU A 362 17.93 -17.89 -13.58
N LEU A 363 18.06 -18.69 -14.64
CA LEU A 363 18.33 -20.12 -14.53
C LEU A 363 19.58 -20.48 -13.70
N PRO A 364 20.73 -19.77 -13.83
CA PRO A 364 21.88 -20.03 -12.96
C PRO A 364 21.55 -19.83 -11.47
N VAL A 365 20.81 -18.78 -11.14
CA VAL A 365 20.39 -18.46 -9.76
C VAL A 365 19.42 -19.52 -9.23
N LEU A 366 18.46 -19.95 -10.06
CA LEU A 366 17.52 -21.02 -9.69
C LEU A 366 18.27 -22.34 -9.43
N LYS A 367 19.29 -22.69 -10.22
CA LYS A 367 20.13 -23.87 -9.99
C LYS A 367 20.88 -23.77 -8.66
N GLU A 368 21.48 -22.61 -8.36
CA GLU A 368 22.15 -22.38 -7.08
C GLU A 368 21.21 -22.61 -5.89
N ILE A 369 19.97 -22.07 -5.96
CA ILE A 369 18.97 -22.27 -4.91
C ILE A 369 18.70 -23.76 -4.70
N VAL A 370 18.47 -24.53 -5.78
CA VAL A 370 18.25 -25.97 -5.71
C VAL A 370 19.44 -26.70 -5.08
N GLU A 371 20.66 -26.43 -5.53
CA GLU A 371 21.87 -27.05 -5.00
C GLU A 371 22.06 -26.77 -3.51
N LYS A 372 21.81 -25.53 -3.07
CA LYS A 372 21.90 -25.14 -1.66
C LYS A 372 20.80 -25.79 -0.81
N HIS A 373 19.60 -25.96 -1.34
CA HIS A 373 18.53 -26.68 -0.62
C HIS A 373 18.81 -28.18 -0.53
N LEU A 374 19.36 -28.79 -1.58
CA LEU A 374 19.74 -30.21 -1.57
C LEU A 374 20.87 -30.49 -0.55
N ASN A 375 21.88 -29.62 -0.50
CA ASN A 375 23.03 -29.78 0.40
C ASN A 375 22.74 -29.30 1.84
N GLY A 376 21.65 -28.57 2.03
CA GLY A 376 21.36 -27.82 3.25
C GLY A 376 21.95 -26.41 3.22
N THR A 377 21.16 -25.46 3.72
CA THR A 377 21.51 -24.05 3.85
C THR A 377 21.20 -23.55 5.26
N ARG A 378 21.14 -22.22 5.43
CA ARG A 378 20.85 -21.54 6.69
C ARG A 378 19.55 -22.03 7.32
N PHE A 379 19.45 -21.85 8.63
CA PHE A 379 18.22 -22.08 9.40
C PHE A 379 17.67 -23.51 9.41
N GLY A 380 18.56 -24.48 9.17
CA GLY A 380 18.19 -25.90 9.07
C GLY A 380 17.31 -26.21 7.86
N ILE A 381 17.33 -25.34 6.85
CA ILE A 381 16.64 -25.55 5.58
C ILE A 381 17.45 -26.56 4.76
N GLY A 382 16.84 -27.67 4.37
CA GLY A 382 17.51 -28.66 3.54
C GLY A 382 16.58 -29.80 3.14
N VAL A 383 16.96 -30.56 2.12
CA VAL A 383 16.22 -31.76 1.70
C VAL A 383 16.61 -32.95 2.58
N ASP A 384 15.63 -33.62 3.18
CA ASP A 384 15.85 -34.86 3.91
C ASP A 384 16.11 -36.00 2.91
N PRO A 385 17.30 -36.64 2.91
CA PRO A 385 17.64 -37.66 1.93
C PRO A 385 16.80 -38.94 2.06
N ARG A 386 16.07 -39.13 3.17
CA ARG A 386 15.25 -40.33 3.40
C ARG A 386 13.95 -40.32 2.62
N ASP A 387 13.37 -39.14 2.38
CA ASP A 387 12.09 -38.99 1.68
C ASP A 387 12.06 -37.89 0.62
N GLY A 388 13.15 -37.15 0.44
CA GLY A 388 13.29 -36.11 -0.57
C GLY A 388 12.50 -34.84 -0.26
N LEU A 389 11.93 -34.71 0.94
CA LEU A 389 11.12 -33.56 1.33
C LEU A 389 11.99 -32.45 1.92
N LEU A 390 11.66 -31.20 1.61
CA LEU A 390 12.28 -30.04 2.23
C LEU A 390 11.87 -29.96 3.70
N THR A 391 12.86 -29.87 4.58
CA THR A 391 12.68 -29.62 6.01
C THR A 391 13.31 -28.28 6.38
N GLN A 392 12.77 -27.65 7.41
CA GLN A 392 13.31 -26.42 8.00
C GLN A 392 13.09 -26.44 9.51
N GLY A 393 13.79 -25.62 10.27
CA GLY A 393 13.39 -25.37 11.65
C GLY A 393 14.55 -25.06 12.58
N GLU A 394 15.01 -23.83 12.54
CA GLU A 394 15.87 -23.30 13.59
C GLU A 394 15.02 -22.88 14.81
N PRO A 395 15.40 -23.29 16.04
CA PRO A 395 14.76 -22.79 17.25
C PRO A 395 14.73 -21.26 17.32
N GLY A 396 13.58 -20.70 17.68
CA GLY A 396 13.40 -19.24 17.80
C GLY A 396 13.12 -18.48 16.50
N LEU A 397 13.26 -19.12 15.32
CA LEU A 397 12.99 -18.49 14.03
C LEU A 397 11.60 -18.84 13.46
N LEU A 398 11.12 -17.95 12.59
CA LEU A 398 9.84 -17.99 11.90
C LEU A 398 10.11 -18.04 10.40
N LEU A 399 10.19 -19.24 9.82
CA LEU A 399 10.65 -19.41 8.43
C LEU A 399 9.52 -19.56 7.42
N THR A 400 8.26 -19.72 7.87
CA THR A 400 7.08 -19.87 7.01
C THR A 400 6.13 -18.68 7.18
N TRP A 401 5.18 -18.49 6.26
CA TRP A 401 4.20 -17.40 6.29
C TRP A 401 3.38 -17.23 7.57
N MET A 402 3.18 -18.28 8.37
CA MET A 402 2.60 -18.17 9.71
C MET A 402 3.69 -17.74 10.71
N ASP A 403 4.15 -16.49 10.61
CA ASP A 403 5.32 -15.95 11.30
C ASP A 403 4.98 -15.03 12.50
N ALA A 404 3.92 -15.33 13.24
CA ALA A 404 3.56 -14.56 14.43
C ALA A 404 4.51 -14.83 15.62
N LYS A 405 5.04 -13.75 16.22
CA LYS A 405 5.88 -13.76 17.44
C LYS A 405 5.34 -12.79 18.49
N VAL A 406 5.44 -13.17 19.77
CA VAL A 406 5.22 -12.27 20.91
C VAL A 406 6.44 -12.36 21.82
N GLY A 407 7.23 -11.28 21.89
CA GLY A 407 8.55 -11.30 22.53
C GLY A 407 9.45 -12.35 21.87
N ASP A 408 9.88 -13.34 22.64
CA ASP A 408 10.66 -14.48 22.13
C ASP A 408 9.84 -15.72 21.79
N LYS A 409 8.53 -15.70 22.08
CA LYS A 409 7.65 -16.83 21.83
C LYS A 409 7.16 -16.83 20.39
N VAL A 410 7.56 -17.85 19.65
CA VAL A 410 6.97 -18.21 18.36
C VAL A 410 5.56 -18.78 18.59
N VAL A 411 4.54 -18.14 18.02
CA VAL A 411 3.12 -18.51 18.25
C VAL A 411 2.71 -19.69 17.37
N THR A 412 3.18 -19.70 16.12
CA THR A 412 2.79 -20.69 15.10
C THR A 412 4.03 -21.37 14.51
N PRO A 413 4.80 -22.15 15.30
CA PRO A 413 5.98 -22.83 14.78
C PRO A 413 5.55 -23.93 13.80
N ARG A 414 6.05 -23.88 12.56
CA ARG A 414 5.76 -24.88 11.52
C ARG A 414 6.99 -25.69 11.12
N ARG A 415 7.83 -26.01 12.12
CA ARG A 415 9.11 -26.72 11.94
C ARG A 415 8.91 -28.10 11.34
N GLY A 416 9.93 -28.59 10.66
CA GLY A 416 9.91 -29.82 9.89
C GLY A 416 9.51 -29.53 8.45
N LYS A 417 8.58 -30.35 7.94
CA LYS A 417 8.22 -30.41 6.53
C LYS A 417 6.88 -29.69 6.34
N ALA A 418 6.95 -28.42 5.94
CA ALA A 418 5.76 -27.63 5.62
C ALA A 418 5.11 -28.17 4.33
N VAL A 419 3.80 -27.91 4.15
CA VAL A 419 3.00 -28.50 3.07
C VAL A 419 3.08 -27.69 1.78
N GLU A 420 3.01 -26.35 1.88
CA GLU A 420 3.32 -25.46 0.75
C GLU A 420 4.76 -25.63 0.28
#